data_AF-A0A8S3DU41-F1
#
_entry.id   AF-A0A8S3DU41-F1
#
_cell.length_a   1.000
_cell.length_b   1.000
_cell.length_c   1.000
_cell.angle_alpha   90.00
_cell.angle_beta   90.00
_cell.angle_gamma   90.00
#
_symmetry.space_group_name_H-M   'P 1'
#
loop_
_entity.id
_entity.type
_entity.pdbx_description
1 polymer ?
#
loop_
_entity_poly.entity_id
_entity_poly.type
_entity_poly.pdbx_seq_one_letter_code
_entity_poly.pdbx_strand_id
1 'polypeptide(L)'
;PGHFIIRPSGAHTNYPYSLTVLFNNKIVYHFQICQKSNKYSIEPYDRIDLSTSKVFRSLSNFVEYYLTRPIIFQVDDNKQKSITLKLYPVVELTRL
;
A
#
# COMPACT_ATOMS: atom_id res chain seq x y z
N PRO A 1 8.78 -12.70 3.35
CA PRO A 1 8.05 -11.65 4.11
C PRO A 1 8.17 -10.34 3.33
N GLY A 2 7.06 -9.63 3.11
CA GLY A 2 7.08 -8.37 2.36
C GLY A 2 7.38 -7.20 3.30
N HIS A 3 8.32 -6.34 2.94
CA HIS A 3 8.51 -5.03 3.58
C HIS A 3 7.67 -3.99 2.83
N PHE A 4 7.35 -2.87 3.48
CA PHE A 4 6.66 -1.79 2.78
C PHE A 4 7.13 -0.42 3.24
N ILE A 5 6.98 0.55 2.34
CA ILE A 5 7.27 1.96 2.57
C ILE A 5 6.04 2.75 2.14
N ILE A 6 5.53 3.60 3.03
CA ILE A 6 4.53 4.62 2.70
C ILE A 6 5.27 5.95 2.62
N ARG A 7 5.14 6.65 1.50
CA ARG A 7 5.76 7.96 1.27
C ARG A 7 4.74 8.93 0.68
N PRO A 8 4.83 10.23 1.00
CA PRO A 8 4.08 11.25 0.27
C PRO A 8 4.33 11.11 -1.23
N SER A 9 3.27 11.19 -2.04
CA SER A 9 3.36 10.96 -3.50
C SER A 9 3.65 12.23 -4.31
N GLY A 10 3.72 13.40 -3.65
CA GLY A 10 3.78 14.72 -4.32
C GLY A 10 2.39 15.36 -4.48
N ALA A 11 2.28 16.38 -5.34
CA ALA A 11 1.12 17.28 -5.47
C ALA A 11 -0.17 16.65 -6.07
N HIS A 12 -0.37 15.34 -5.94
CA HIS A 12 -1.58 14.65 -6.36
C HIS A 12 -2.60 14.66 -5.23
N THR A 13 -3.49 15.66 -5.22
CA THR A 13 -4.49 15.91 -4.17
C THR A 13 -5.35 14.69 -3.83
N ASN A 14 -5.68 13.86 -4.82
CA ASN A 14 -6.49 12.65 -4.63
C ASN A 14 -5.67 11.41 -4.26
N TYR A 15 -4.34 11.46 -4.36
CA TYR A 15 -3.46 10.30 -4.10
C TYR A 15 -2.29 10.70 -3.21
N PRO A 16 -2.50 11.28 -2.02
CA PRO A 16 -1.45 11.96 -1.26
C PRO A 16 -0.29 11.06 -0.81
N TYR A 17 -0.46 9.74 -0.82
CA TYR A 17 0.59 8.78 -0.46
C TYR A 17 0.73 7.68 -1.50
N SER A 18 1.93 7.13 -1.58
CA SER A 18 2.23 5.90 -2.32
C SER A 18 2.72 4.83 -1.35
N LEU A 19 2.32 3.59 -1.62
CA LEU A 19 2.71 2.40 -0.89
C LEU A 19 3.56 1.54 -1.82
N THR A 20 4.82 1.32 -1.44
CA THR A 20 5.74 0.44 -2.17
C THR A 20 5.97 -0.81 -1.34
N VAL A 21 5.76 -1.97 -1.94
CA VAL A 21 5.96 -3.28 -1.30
C VAL A 21 7.21 -3.94 -1.88
N LEU A 22 8.11 -4.33 -0.99
CA LEU A 22 9.38 -4.97 -1.26
C LEU A 22 9.31 -6.44 -0.86
N PHE A 23 9.87 -7.34 -1.66
CA PHE A 23 10.10 -8.74 -1.30
C PHE A 23 11.56 -9.06 -1.60
N ASN A 24 12.31 -9.58 -0.63
CA ASN A 24 13.75 -9.83 -0.75
C ASN A 24 14.52 -8.61 -1.30
N ASN A 25 14.22 -7.41 -0.75
CA ASN A 25 14.80 -6.11 -1.14
C ASN A 25 14.59 -5.68 -2.61
N LYS A 26 13.73 -6.37 -3.36
CA LYS A 26 13.28 -5.92 -4.69
C LYS A 26 11.88 -5.34 -4.57
N ILE A 27 11.63 -4.23 -5.28
CA ILE A 27 10.26 -3.71 -5.43
C ILE A 27 9.46 -4.72 -6.24
N VAL A 28 8.31 -5.11 -5.70
CA VAL A 28 7.43 -6.07 -6.36
C VAL A 28 6.09 -5.45 -6.71
N TYR A 29 5.59 -4.53 -5.88
CA TYR A 29 4.29 -3.91 -6.11
C TYR A 29 4.26 -2.44 -5.70
N HIS A 30 3.59 -1.64 -6.53
CA HIS A 30 3.29 -0.24 -6.27
C HIS A 30 1.77 -0.03 -6.16
N PHE A 31 1.37 0.64 -5.10
CA PHE A 31 0.00 1.06 -4.87
C PHE A 31 -0.04 2.56 -4.56
N GLN A 32 -1.17 3.17 -4.85
CA GLN A 32 -1.51 4.51 -4.40
C GLN A 32 -2.48 4.44 -3.23
N ILE A 33 -2.34 5.37 -2.30
CA ILE A 33 -3.34 5.59 -1.27
C ILE A 33 -4.18 6.77 -1.72
N CYS A 34 -5.39 6.47 -2.17
CA CYS A 34 -6.38 7.43 -2.59
C CYS A 34 -7.00 8.10 -1.35
N GLN A 35 -7.14 9.43 -1.39
CA GLN A 35 -7.90 10.19 -0.40
C GLN A 35 -9.08 10.88 -1.08
N LYS A 36 -10.30 10.47 -0.74
CA LYS A 36 -11.54 11.09 -1.21
C LYS A 36 -12.46 11.34 -0.01
N SER A 37 -12.95 12.58 0.12
CA SER A 37 -13.86 12.98 1.21
C SER A 37 -13.38 12.57 2.61
N ASN A 38 -12.08 12.80 2.90
CA ASN A 38 -11.40 12.41 4.15
C ASN A 38 -11.40 10.90 4.46
N LYS A 39 -11.57 10.08 3.44
CA LYS A 39 -11.44 8.63 3.54
C LYS A 39 -10.27 8.15 2.70
N TYR A 40 -9.60 7.12 3.18
CA TYR A 40 -8.42 6.53 2.56
C TYR A 40 -8.75 5.16 2.00
N SER A 41 -8.26 4.84 0.81
CA SER A 41 -8.32 3.50 0.21
C SER A 41 -7.04 3.20 -0.54
N ILE A 42 -6.77 1.91 -0.76
CA ILE A 42 -5.69 1.49 -1.65
C ILE A 42 -6.24 1.38 -3.06
N GLU A 43 -5.51 1.94 -4.02
CA GLU A 43 -5.74 1.79 -5.45
C GLU A 43 -4.45 1.26 -6.08
N PRO A 44 -4.52 0.33 -7.03
CA PRO A 44 -3.35 -0.19 -7.72
C PRO A 44 -2.74 0.90 -8.62
N TYR A 45 -1.40 0.93 -8.71
CA TYR A 45 -0.73 1.77 -9.71
C TYR A 45 -0.65 1.06 -11.08
N ASP A 46 -0.51 -0.27 -11.06
CA ASP A 46 -0.41 -1.13 -12.25
C ASP A 46 -1.74 -1.85 -12.55
N ARG A 47 -1.77 -2.75 -13.54
CA ARG A 47 -2.91 -3.63 -13.88
C ARG A 47 -3.16 -4.71 -12.82
N ILE A 48 -3.29 -4.29 -11.57
CA ILE A 48 -3.49 -5.14 -10.42
C ILE A 48 -4.93 -4.98 -9.99
N ASP A 49 -5.75 -6.03 -10.05
CA ASP A 49 -7.13 -5.94 -9.53
C ASP A 49 -7.14 -6.17 -8.02
N LEU A 50 -7.64 -5.21 -7.25
CA LEU A 50 -7.76 -5.30 -5.80
C LEU A 50 -9.07 -5.99 -5.44
N SER A 51 -8.97 -7.28 -5.11
CA SER A 51 -10.12 -8.05 -4.62
C SER A 51 -10.71 -7.54 -3.30
N THR A 52 -9.99 -6.68 -2.55
CA THR A 52 -10.42 -6.14 -1.26
C THR A 52 -10.04 -4.67 -1.09
N SER A 53 -10.62 -3.77 -1.90
CA SER A 53 -10.53 -2.34 -1.62
C SER A 53 -11.41 -2.00 -0.41
N LYS A 54 -10.77 -1.66 0.71
CA LYS A 54 -11.42 -1.14 1.90
C LYS A 54 -11.20 0.37 2.02
N VAL A 55 -12.17 1.01 2.65
CA VAL A 55 -12.17 2.45 2.90
C VAL A 55 -12.00 2.70 4.39
N PHE A 56 -11.09 3.61 4.75
CA PHE A 56 -10.67 3.91 6.12
C PHE A 56 -10.86 5.39 6.43
N ARG A 57 -11.08 5.73 7.71
CA ARG A 57 -11.28 7.12 8.16
C ARG A 57 -9.97 7.89 8.39
N SER A 58 -8.85 7.18 8.47
CA SER A 58 -7.52 7.75 8.69
C SER A 58 -6.44 6.86 8.06
N LEU A 59 -5.27 7.43 7.79
CA LEU A 59 -4.09 6.68 7.36
C LEU A 59 -3.63 5.67 8.44
N SER A 60 -3.76 6.01 9.72
CA SER A 60 -3.41 5.10 10.81
C SER A 60 -4.26 3.83 10.80
N ASN A 61 -5.58 3.96 10.64
CA ASN A 61 -6.47 2.78 10.56
C ASN A 61 -6.22 1.95 9.30
N PHE A 62 -5.84 2.58 8.20
CA PHE A 62 -5.40 1.89 6.99
C PHE A 62 -4.17 1.02 7.29
N VAL A 63 -3.14 1.58 7.93
CA VAL A 63 -1.91 0.86 8.26
C VAL A 63 -2.19 -0.27 9.24
N GLU A 64 -2.85 0.00 10.37
CA GLU A 64 -3.21 -1.01 11.38
C GLU A 64 -3.93 -2.22 10.78
N TYR A 65 -4.86 -1.96 9.85
CA TYR A 65 -5.59 -3.02 9.16
C TYR A 65 -4.67 -3.92 8.34
N TYR A 66 -3.82 -3.33 7.48
CA TYR A 66 -2.97 -4.11 6.57
C TYR A 66 -1.71 -4.68 7.22
N LEU A 67 -1.37 -4.27 8.45
CA LEU A 67 -0.36 -4.93 9.28
C LEU A 67 -0.81 -6.29 9.80
N THR A 68 -2.12 -6.50 9.96
CA THR A 68 -2.69 -7.73 10.50
C THR A 68 -3.39 -8.57 9.44
N ARG A 69 -3.63 -8.01 8.25
CA ARG A 69 -4.37 -8.66 7.16
C ARG A 69 -3.65 -8.48 5.83
N PRO A 70 -3.63 -9.53 4.98
CA PRO A 70 -3.00 -9.42 3.68
C PRO A 70 -3.78 -8.48 2.75
N ILE A 71 -3.05 -7.73 1.94
CA ILE A 71 -3.55 -7.13 0.70
C ILE A 71 -3.69 -8.28 -0.30
N ILE A 72 -4.90 -8.50 -0.80
CA ILE A 72 -5.19 -9.56 -1.77
C ILE A 72 -5.48 -8.92 -3.12
N PHE A 73 -4.77 -9.35 -4.15
CA PHE A 73 -4.87 -8.77 -5.48
C PHE A 73 -4.59 -9.79 -6.59
N GLN A 74 -4.98 -9.48 -7.82
CA GLN A 74 -4.75 -10.32 -9.00
C GLN A 74 -3.80 -9.62 -9.98
N VAL A 75 -2.94 -10.40 -10.63
CA VAL A 75 -2.00 -9.93 -11.65
C VAL A 75 -2.23 -10.75 -12.91
N ASP A 76 -2.60 -10.09 -14.01
CA ASP A 76 -2.75 -10.46 -15.45
C ASP A 76 -3.12 -11.92 -15.89
N ASP A 77 -2.83 -12.96 -15.10
CA ASP A 77 -3.09 -14.39 -15.36
C ASP A 77 -4.09 -15.04 -14.38
N ASN A 78 -5.03 -14.29 -13.79
CA ASN A 78 -5.99 -14.77 -12.76
C ASN A 78 -5.36 -15.40 -11.51
N LYS A 79 -4.04 -15.31 -11.33
CA LYS A 79 -3.36 -15.81 -10.13
C LYS A 79 -3.54 -14.81 -9.00
N GLN A 80 -4.41 -15.15 -8.05
CA GLN A 80 -4.54 -14.40 -6.81
C GLN A 80 -3.20 -14.42 -6.06
N LYS A 81 -2.73 -13.22 -5.71
CA LYS A 81 -1.56 -12.98 -4.87
C LYS A 81 -2.04 -12.34 -3.58
N SER A 82 -1.30 -12.60 -2.51
CA SER A 82 -1.56 -12.00 -1.20
C SER A 82 -0.26 -11.57 -0.56
N ILE A 83 -0.28 -10.42 0.09
CA ILE A 83 0.86 -9.89 0.83
C ILE A 83 0.39 -9.35 2.16
N THR A 84 0.87 -9.96 3.24
CA THR A 84 0.78 -9.36 4.57
C THR A 84 1.90 -8.35 4.75
N LEU A 85 1.52 -7.10 5.05
CA LEU A 85 2.50 -6.09 5.40
C LEU A 85 3.08 -6.40 6.78
N LYS A 86 4.40 -6.29 6.93
CA LYS A 86 5.05 -6.31 8.24
C LYS A 86 5.72 -4.96 8.48
N LEU A 87 5.51 -4.38 9.66
CA LEU A 87 6.31 -3.24 10.13
C LEU A 87 7.77 -3.69 10.16
N TYR A 88 8.63 -2.98 9.45
CA TYR A 88 10.03 -2.92 9.86
C TYR A 88 10.10 -1.91 11.03
N PRO A 89 11.00 -2.10 12.02
CA PRO A 89 11.38 -0.96 12.86
C PRO A 89 11.75 0.17 11.91
N VAL A 90 11.11 1.34 12.08
CA VAL A 90 11.37 2.51 11.26
C VAL A 90 12.87 2.79 11.34
N VAL A 91 13.64 2.37 10.34
CA VAL A 91 14.94 2.99 10.09
C VAL A 91 14.53 4.34 9.55
N GLU A 92 14.54 5.30 10.45
CA GLU A 92 14.33 6.71 10.17
C GLU A 92 15.24 7.04 8.97
N LEU A 93 14.67 7.16 7.76
CA LEU A 93 15.35 7.79 6.64
C LEU A 93 15.27 9.30 6.89
N THR A 94 15.84 9.74 8.02
CA THR A 94 16.11 11.13 8.30
C THR A 94 17.25 11.56 7.39
N ARG A 95 16.91 12.41 6.42
CA ARG A 95 17.77 13.22 5.55
C ARG A 95 18.45 12.52 4.36
N LEU A 96 17.96 12.84 3.16
CA LEU A 96 18.79 13.21 2.01
C LEU A 96 18.31 14.58 1.50
#